data_AF-A0A151QIX3-F1
#
_entry.id   AF-A0A151QIX3-F1
#
_cell.length_a   1.000
_cell.length_b   1.000
_cell.length_c   1.000
_cell.angle_alpha   90.00
_cell.angle_beta   90.00
_cell.angle_gamma   90.00
#
_symmetry.space_group_name_H-M   'P 1'
#
loop_
_entity.id
_entity.type
_entity.pdbx_description
1 polymer ?
#
loop_
_entity_poly.entity_id
_entity_poly.type
_entity_poly.pdbx_seq_one_letter_code
_entity_poly.pdbx_strand_id
1 'polypeptide(L)'
;MNAAFLFLSTFVLVLALGLQSQFVNNGHPAMAFANSLVIGASNLVLFKLAPDASGLEIAAYLLGGPFGIVTSMFLFARFTGWVIKRKCTNGGAK
;
A
#
# COMPACT_ATOMS: atom_id res chain seq x y z
N MET A 1 16.92 -8.17 15.10
CA MET A 1 16.06 -8.05 13.92
C MET A 1 16.47 -6.78 13.16
N ASN A 2 16.30 -6.73 11.84
CA ASN A 2 16.72 -5.56 11.06
C ASN A 2 15.47 -4.72 10.74
N ALA A 3 15.44 -3.50 11.29
CA ALA A 3 14.37 -2.52 11.10
C ALA A 3 13.99 -2.31 9.61
N ALA A 4 14.93 -2.52 8.70
CA ALA A 4 14.69 -2.46 7.26
C ALA A 4 13.67 -3.53 6.78
N PHE A 5 13.66 -4.74 7.34
CA PHE A 5 12.70 -5.78 6.94
C PHE A 5 11.29 -5.48 7.43
N LEU A 6 11.15 -4.93 8.65
CA LEU A 6 9.86 -4.48 9.17
C LEU A 6 9.34 -3.27 8.39
N PHE A 7 10.19 -2.27 8.11
CA PHE A 7 9.85 -1.16 7.22
C PHE A 7 9.37 -1.68 5.87
N LEU A 8 10.15 -2.54 5.22
CA LEU A 8 9.85 -3.05 3.88
C LEU A 8 8.57 -3.89 3.86
N SER A 9 8.35 -4.72 4.87
CA SER A 9 7.15 -5.56 4.99
C SER A 9 5.89 -4.69 5.12
N THR A 10 5.91 -3.69 6.00
CA THR A 10 4.77 -2.76 6.18
C THR A 10 4.59 -1.85 4.96
N PHE A 11 5.68 -1.39 4.37
CA PHE A 11 5.65 -0.59 3.15
C PHE A 11 4.98 -1.34 2.01
N VAL A 12 5.40 -2.58 1.73
CA VAL A 12 4.80 -3.41 0.67
C VAL A 12 3.35 -3.74 0.98
N LEU A 13 3.03 -4.08 2.24
CA LEU A 13 1.65 -4.34 2.68
C LEU A 13 0.74 -3.15 2.39
N VAL A 14 1.14 -1.95 2.82
CA VAL A 14 0.31 -0.75 2.72
C VAL A 14 0.28 -0.20 1.29
N LEU A 15 1.38 -0.32 0.54
CA LEU A 15 1.41 -0.06 -0.89
C LEU A 15 0.43 -0.97 -1.64
N ALA A 16 0.43 -2.26 -1.33
CA ALA A 16 -0.49 -3.22 -1.91
C ALA A 16 -1.94 -2.89 -1.52
N LEU A 17 -2.25 -2.58 -0.26
CA LEU A 17 -3.60 -2.17 0.15
C LEU A 17 -4.10 -0.95 -0.63
N GLY A 18 -3.24 0.05 -0.81
CA GLY A 18 -3.54 1.22 -1.63
C GLY A 18 -3.83 0.87 -3.08
N LEU A 19 -3.00 0.04 -3.71
CA LEU A 19 -3.22 -0.44 -5.08
C LEU A 19 -4.48 -1.30 -5.21
N GLN A 20 -4.78 -2.15 -4.22
CA GLN A 20 -6.00 -2.96 -4.19
C GLN A 20 -7.25 -2.09 -4.24
N SER A 21 -7.30 -1.05 -3.39
CA SER A 21 -8.41 -0.10 -3.36
C SER A 21 -8.60 0.56 -4.72
N GLN A 22 -7.51 0.93 -5.40
CA GLN A 22 -7.57 1.52 -6.73
C GLN A 22 -8.04 0.53 -7.81
N PHE A 23 -7.60 -0.74 -7.76
CA PHE A 23 -8.03 -1.77 -8.70
C PHE A 23 -9.50 -2.13 -8.52
N VAL A 24 -9.97 -2.26 -7.28
CA VAL A 24 -11.39 -2.52 -6.98
C VAL A 24 -12.27 -1.34 -7.43
N ASN A 25 -11.90 -0.12 -7.06
CA ASN A 25 -12.67 1.09 -7.40
C ASN A 25 -12.67 1.42 -8.90
N ASN A 26 -11.69 0.93 -9.67
CA ASN A 26 -11.63 1.11 -11.13
C ASN A 26 -12.01 -0.15 -11.92
N GLY A 27 -12.62 -1.17 -11.29
CA GLY A 27 -13.20 -2.31 -11.99
C GLY A 27 -12.20 -3.34 -12.53
N HIS A 28 -11.02 -3.49 -11.91
CA HIS A 28 -9.99 -4.47 -12.29
C HIS A 28 -9.87 -5.62 -11.27
N PRO A 29 -10.84 -6.56 -11.20
CA PRO A 29 -10.90 -7.60 -10.16
C PRO A 29 -9.76 -8.62 -10.24
N ALA A 30 -9.25 -8.93 -11.44
CA ALA A 30 -8.12 -9.85 -11.61
C ALA A 30 -6.83 -9.31 -10.98
N MET A 31 -6.57 -8.00 -11.12
CA MET A 31 -5.43 -7.36 -10.47
C MET A 31 -5.64 -7.25 -8.95
N ALA A 32 -6.87 -7.00 -8.50
CA ALA A 32 -7.20 -7.00 -7.07
C ALA A 32 -6.94 -8.38 -6.43
N PHE A 33 -7.27 -9.48 -7.12
CA PHE A 33 -7.01 -10.84 -6.64
C PHE A 33 -5.51 -11.12 -6.48
N ALA A 34 -4.70 -10.84 -7.52
CA ALA A 34 -3.25 -11.04 -7.45
C ALA A 34 -2.62 -10.20 -6.33
N ASN A 35 -3.11 -8.98 -6.15
CA ASN A 35 -2.63 -8.07 -5.12
C ASN A 35 -2.99 -8.52 -3.69
N SER A 36 -4.11 -9.22 -3.49
CA SER A 36 -4.46 -9.84 -2.20
C SER A 36 -3.45 -10.89 -1.75
N LEU A 37 -2.83 -11.62 -2.68
CA LEU A 37 -1.77 -12.59 -2.36
C LEU A 37 -0.51 -11.89 -1.81
N VAL A 38 -0.19 -10.72 -2.34
CA VAL A 38 0.94 -9.89 -1.87
C VAL A 38 0.69 -9.36 -0.46
N ILE A 39 -0.55 -8.95 -0.17
CA ILE A 39 -0.96 -8.53 1.19
C ILE A 39 -0.84 -9.71 2.17
N GLY A 40 -1.33 -10.89 1.78
CA GLY A 40 -1.23 -12.09 2.60
C GLY A 40 0.21 -12.48 2.92
N ALA A 41 1.10 -12.47 1.92
CA ALA A 41 2.52 -12.76 2.11
C ALA A 41 3.21 -11.75 3.02
N SER A 42 2.89 -10.45 2.88
CA SER A 42 3.47 -9.39 3.70
C SER A 42 3.03 -9.49 5.17
N ASN A 43 1.77 -9.88 5.43
CA ASN A 43 1.29 -10.15 6.79
C ASN A 43 1.99 -11.34 7.45
N LEU A 44 2.28 -12.41 6.71
CA LEU A 44 3.02 -13.57 7.25
C LEU A 44 4.45 -13.20 7.67
N VAL A 45 5.11 -12.33 6.90
CA VAL A 45 6.44 -11.78 7.26
C VAL A 45 6.33 -10.92 8.52
N LEU A 46 5.30 -10.06 8.61
CA LEU A 46 5.02 -9.27 9.80
C LEU A 46 4.82 -10.12 11.05
N PHE A 47 4.03 -11.19 10.98
CA PHE A 47 3.79 -12.08 12.12
C PHE A 47 5.06 -12.81 12.60
N LYS A 48 6.01 -13.09 11.70
CA LYS A 48 7.32 -13.63 12.07
C LYS A 48 8.28 -12.60 12.64
N LEU A 49 8.13 -11.33 12.27
CA LEU A 49 9.02 -10.24 12.68
C LEU A 49 8.52 -9.47 13.91
N ALA A 50 7.23 -9.57 14.27
CA ALA A 50 6.65 -8.86 15.39
C ALA A 50 7.12 -9.27 16.81
N PRO A 51 7.46 -10.54 17.13
CA PRO A 51 7.71 -10.92 18.52
C PRO A 51 9.07 -10.46 19.10
N ASP A 52 9.99 -9.91 18.29
CA ASP A 52 11.34 -9.49 18.72
C ASP A 52 11.65 -8.01 18.35
N ALA A 53 10.60 -7.19 18.11
CA ALA A 53 10.75 -5.83 17.59
C ALA A 53 11.11 -4.79 18.68
N SER A 54 12.30 -4.19 18.57
CA SER A 54 12.80 -3.06 19.36
C SER A 54 12.16 -1.71 18.97
N GLY A 55 12.29 -0.67 19.80
CA GLY A 55 11.65 0.64 19.55
C GLY A 55 11.99 1.31 18.21
N LEU A 56 13.17 1.04 17.66
CA LEU A 56 13.60 1.55 16.34
C LEU A 56 12.87 0.84 15.19
N GLU A 57 12.49 -0.41 15.40
CA GLU A 57 11.74 -1.23 14.45
C GLU A 57 10.26 -0.87 14.43
N ILE A 58 9.72 -0.43 15.56
CA ILE A 58 8.39 0.15 15.67
C ILE A 58 8.32 1.47 14.88
N ALA A 59 9.33 2.34 15.00
CA ALA A 59 9.40 3.57 14.21
C ALA A 59 9.48 3.28 12.70
N ALA A 60 10.29 2.30 12.31
CA ALA A 60 10.38 1.81 10.93
C ALA A 60 9.03 1.25 10.43
N TYR A 61 8.34 0.44 11.22
CA TYR A 61 7.00 -0.06 10.91
C TYR A 61 6.00 1.10 10.69
N LEU A 62 5.98 2.07 11.61
CA LEU A 62 5.06 3.22 11.55
C LEU A 62 5.29 4.09 10.32
N LEU A 63 6.54 4.30 9.91
CA LEU A 63 6.87 5.07 8.71
C LEU A 63 6.54 4.32 7.42
N GLY A 64 6.65 2.99 7.41
CA GLY A 64 6.33 2.18 6.23
C GLY A 64 4.91 2.40 5.69
N GLY A 65 3.94 2.62 6.58
CA GLY A 65 2.55 2.85 6.19
C GLY A 65 2.32 4.11 5.36
N PRO A 66 2.62 5.31 5.88
CA PRO A 66 2.50 6.57 5.15
C PRO A 66 3.24 6.57 3.80
N PHE A 67 4.48 6.07 3.77
CA PHE A 67 5.24 5.97 2.53
C PHE A 67 4.62 4.99 1.52
N GLY A 68 4.08 3.86 1.99
CA GLY A 68 3.39 2.88 1.14
C GLY A 68 2.15 3.47 0.47
N ILE A 69 1.32 4.22 1.20
CA ILE A 69 0.12 4.86 0.65
C ILE A 69 0.48 5.91 -0.40
N VAL A 70 1.40 6.84 -0.10
CA VAL A 70 1.79 7.88 -1.07
C VAL A 70 2.40 7.25 -2.33
N THR A 71 3.21 6.20 -2.18
CA THR A 71 3.78 5.48 -3.31
C THR A 71 2.71 4.76 -4.13
N SER A 72 1.69 4.16 -3.49
CA SER A 72 0.57 3.53 -4.19
C SER A 72 -0.22 4.55 -5.05
N MET A 73 -0.42 5.77 -4.53
CA MET A 73 -1.08 6.85 -5.26
C MET A 73 -0.27 7.29 -6.47
N PHE A 74 1.05 7.45 -6.29
CA PHE A 74 1.96 7.81 -7.37
C PHE A 74 2.05 6.73 -8.45
N LEU A 75 2.25 5.47 -8.07
CA LEU A 75 2.30 4.32 -8.98
C LEU A 75 1.00 4.19 -9.76
N PHE A 76 -0.15 4.23 -9.06
CA PHE A 76 -1.43 4.12 -9.72
C PHE A 76 -1.65 5.27 -10.72
N ALA A 77 -1.34 6.51 -10.33
CA ALA A 77 -1.42 7.67 -11.23
C ALA A 77 -0.47 7.56 -12.44
N ARG A 78 0.73 7.02 -12.25
CA ARG A 78 1.74 6.85 -13.32
C ARG A 78 1.38 5.75 -14.31
N PHE A 79 0.81 4.64 -13.84
CA PHE A 79 0.44 3.49 -14.67
C PHE A 79 -0.92 3.65 -15.35
N THR A 80 -1.90 4.26 -14.70
CA THR A 80 -3.22 4.50 -15.33
C THR A 80 -3.33 5.86 -16.04
N GLY A 81 -2.35 6.76 -15.88
CA GLY A 81 -2.28 8.05 -16.56
C GLY A 81 -3.43 9.03 -16.26
N TRP A 82 -4.39 8.69 -15.39
CA TRP A 82 -5.75 9.27 -15.46
C TRP A 82 -6.45 9.60 -14.13
N VAL A 83 -5.74 9.87 -13.04
CA VAL A 83 -6.40 10.11 -11.73
C VAL A 83 -6.41 11.58 -11.28
N ILE A 84 -5.45 12.41 -11.70
CA ILE A 84 -5.45 13.84 -11.30
C ILE A 84 -6.61 14.62 -11.96
N LYS A 85 -7.16 14.14 -13.09
CA LYS A 85 -8.25 14.82 -13.80
C LYS A 85 -9.64 14.67 -13.15
N ARG A 86 -9.87 13.71 -12.23
CA ARG A 86 -11.22 13.45 -11.69
C ARG A 86 -11.68 14.33 -10.53
N LYS A 87 -10.78 15.00 -9.79
CA LYS A 87 -11.23 15.91 -8.72
C LYS A 87 -11.70 17.28 -9.23
N CYS A 88 -11.26 17.72 -10.41
CA CYS A 88 -11.73 18.98 -10.99
C CYS A 88 -13.08 18.87 -11.71
N THR A 89 -13.55 17.66 -12.07
CA THR A 89 -14.80 17.50 -12.83
C THR A 89 -16.02 17.18 -11.95
N ASN A 90 -15.84 16.61 -10.75
CA ASN A 90 -16.95 16.21 -9.88
C ASN A 90 -17.32 17.25 -8.81
N GLY A 91 -16.74 18.45 -8.85
CA GLY A 91 -17.06 19.58 -7.98
C GLY A 91 -18.07 20.57 -8.55
N GLY A 92 -18.68 20.28 -9.71
CA GLY A 92 -19.51 21.24 -10.44
C GLY A 92 -20.63 20.59 -11.25
N ALA A 93 -21.52 19.88 -10.58
CA ALA A 93 -22.88 19.62 -11.06
C ALA A 93 -23.72 19.19 -9.85
N LYS A 94 -24.09 20.17 -9.02
CA LYS A 94 -25.36 20.13 -8.30
C LYS A 94 -26.39 20.78 -9.19
#